data_AF-A0A857JP78-F1
#
_entry.id   AF-A0A857JP78-F1
#
_cell.length_a   1.000
_cell.length_b   1.000
_cell.length_c   1.000
_cell.angle_alpha   90.00
_cell.angle_beta   90.00
_cell.angle_gamma   90.00
#
_symmetry.space_group_name_H-M   'P 1'
#
loop_
_entity.id
_entity.type
_entity.pdbx_description
1 polymer ?
#
loop_
_entity_poly.entity_id
_entity_poly.type
_entity_poly.pdbx_seq_one_letter_code
_entity_poly.pdbx_strand_id
1 'polypeptide(L)'
;MNTEEQKYEQITAALQRNNILASAAEIQGVLCGMLGGGMPLEAQDWVEAIADFVNQGEPLAKEVQEQLGHLYNQTCQQLVESDFSLVLCLPDDAAPINERGQALLEWVQGFMLGFGLFQDDLTKCSPDVKEALEDFAEIARMDEEMAEGEEFEQALFEVIEYVRVSAMLCFNELGQSPEEQQSQPKTVH
;
A
#
# COMPACT_ATOMS: atom_id res chain seq x y z
N MET A 1 -14.23 10.01 15.68
CA MET A 1 -13.68 10.11 14.33
C MET A 1 -12.18 10.07 14.50
N ASN A 2 -11.59 8.90 14.25
CA ASN A 2 -10.15 8.71 14.39
C ASN A 2 -9.43 9.55 13.34
N THR A 3 -8.23 9.99 13.69
CA THR A 3 -7.37 10.80 12.83
C THR A 3 -6.90 10.04 11.57
N GLU A 4 -7.01 8.71 11.55
CA GLU A 4 -6.61 7.85 10.43
C GLU A 4 -7.73 7.66 9.40
N GLU A 5 -8.97 7.49 9.85
CA GLU A 5 -10.18 7.39 9.01
C GLU A 5 -10.39 8.64 8.14
N GLN A 6 -9.99 9.82 8.64
CA GLN A 6 -10.05 11.07 7.87
C GLN A 6 -9.03 11.15 6.71
N LYS A 7 -7.96 10.33 6.73
CA LYS A 7 -6.87 10.44 5.76
C LYS A 7 -7.27 9.93 4.39
N TYR A 8 -8.02 8.83 4.32
CA TYR A 8 -8.48 8.28 3.04
C TYR A 8 -9.25 9.33 2.25
N GLU A 9 -10.31 9.90 2.84
CA GLU A 9 -11.15 10.92 2.20
C GLU A 9 -10.35 12.18 1.83
N GLN A 10 -9.49 12.65 2.73
CA GLN A 10 -8.69 13.84 2.49
C GLN A 10 -7.73 13.67 1.29
N ILE A 11 -7.02 12.54 1.24
CA ILE A 11 -6.04 12.25 0.20
C ILE A 11 -6.76 11.98 -1.13
N THR A 12 -7.79 11.13 -1.13
CA THR A 12 -8.60 10.84 -2.33
C THR A 12 -9.21 12.12 -2.91
N ALA A 13 -9.77 13.01 -2.07
CA ALA A 13 -10.28 14.30 -2.54
C ALA A 13 -9.20 15.24 -3.08
N ALA A 14 -7.96 15.18 -2.56
CA ALA A 14 -6.83 15.94 -3.11
C ALA A 14 -6.40 15.39 -4.48
N LEU A 15 -6.35 14.07 -4.65
CA LEU A 15 -6.05 13.42 -5.94
C LEU A 15 -7.09 13.79 -7.00
N GLN A 16 -8.38 13.63 -6.68
CA GLN A 16 -9.49 13.95 -7.59
C GLN A 16 -9.52 15.43 -8.02
N ARG A 17 -9.28 16.37 -7.09
CA ARG A 17 -9.18 17.81 -7.42
C ARG A 17 -8.07 18.13 -8.41
N ASN A 18 -7.06 17.27 -8.51
CA ASN A 18 -5.95 17.39 -9.45
C ASN A 18 -6.11 16.45 -10.67
N ASN A 19 -7.30 15.91 -10.91
CA ASN A 19 -7.64 14.99 -12.01
C ASN A 19 -6.88 13.67 -11.99
N ILE A 20 -6.41 13.24 -10.82
CA ILE A 20 -5.84 11.92 -10.61
C ILE A 20 -6.98 10.98 -10.20
N LEU A 21 -7.10 9.84 -10.90
CA LEU A 21 -8.20 8.89 -10.71
C LEU A 21 -7.95 7.88 -9.58
N ALA A 22 -6.68 7.70 -9.20
CA ALA A 22 -6.30 6.78 -8.14
C ALA A 22 -6.87 7.19 -6.78
N SER A 23 -7.20 6.21 -5.94
CA SER A 23 -7.62 6.41 -4.56
C SER A 23 -6.44 6.44 -3.59
N ALA A 24 -6.64 6.97 -2.39
CA ALA A 24 -5.62 6.91 -1.34
C ALA A 24 -5.23 5.46 -0.98
N ALA A 25 -6.18 4.52 -1.09
CA ALA A 25 -5.96 3.10 -0.85
C ALA A 25 -4.98 2.52 -1.89
N GLU A 26 -5.24 2.77 -3.17
CA GLU A 26 -4.35 2.34 -4.26
C GLU A 26 -2.93 2.88 -4.07
N ILE A 27 -2.80 4.18 -3.80
CA ILE A 27 -1.50 4.82 -3.58
C ILE A 27 -0.76 4.19 -2.39
N GLN A 28 -1.43 3.99 -1.25
CA GLN A 28 -0.79 3.35 -0.11
C GLN A 28 -0.37 1.91 -0.44
N GLY A 29 -1.21 1.19 -1.18
CA GLY A 29 -0.87 -0.13 -1.72
C GLY A 29 0.45 -0.08 -2.48
N VAL A 30 0.59 0.82 -3.46
CA VAL A 30 1.83 0.99 -4.23
C VAL A 30 3.03 1.28 -3.33
N LEU A 31 2.90 2.17 -2.35
CA LEU A 31 3.98 2.48 -1.40
C LEU A 31 4.39 1.25 -0.58
N CYS A 32 3.42 0.52 -0.02
CA CYS A 32 3.66 -0.71 0.73
C CYS A 32 4.28 -1.79 -0.15
N GLY A 33 3.86 -1.89 -1.40
CA GLY A 33 4.42 -2.82 -2.39
C GLY A 33 5.88 -2.51 -2.68
N MET A 34 6.23 -1.25 -2.97
CA MET A 34 7.61 -0.85 -3.25
C MET A 34 8.52 -1.13 -2.04
N LEU A 35 8.07 -0.75 -0.84
CA LEU A 35 8.81 -1.02 0.41
C LEU A 35 8.94 -2.54 0.68
N GLY A 36 7.85 -3.28 0.50
CA GLY A 36 7.81 -4.74 0.62
C GLY A 36 8.61 -5.47 -0.45
N GLY A 37 8.87 -4.84 -1.59
CA GLY A 37 9.75 -5.34 -2.64
C GLY A 37 11.24 -5.04 -2.40
N GLY A 38 11.57 -4.22 -1.39
CA GLY A 38 12.95 -3.90 -1.01
C GLY A 38 13.41 -2.48 -1.36
N MET A 39 12.50 -1.56 -1.71
CA MET A 39 12.82 -0.14 -1.85
C MET A 39 13.41 0.40 -0.53
N PRO A 40 14.56 1.10 -0.56
CA PRO A 40 15.12 1.72 0.64
C PRO A 40 14.17 2.77 1.24
N LEU A 41 13.95 2.76 2.56
CA LEU A 41 13.12 3.74 3.27
C LEU A 41 13.52 5.22 3.03
N GLU A 42 14.82 5.49 2.85
CA GLU A 42 15.34 6.85 2.58
C GLU A 42 15.19 7.28 1.11
N ALA A 43 14.80 6.36 0.21
CA ALA A 43 14.64 6.67 -1.20
C ALA A 43 13.41 7.56 -1.44
N GLN A 44 13.51 8.47 -2.41
CA GLN A 44 12.37 9.25 -2.91
C GLN A 44 11.86 8.71 -4.25
N ASP A 45 12.31 7.52 -4.65
CA ASP A 45 11.97 6.87 -5.93
C ASP A 45 10.44 6.67 -6.07
N TRP A 46 9.73 6.60 -4.93
CA TRP A 46 8.27 6.54 -4.90
C TRP A 46 7.59 7.75 -5.56
N VAL A 47 8.17 8.95 -5.53
CA VAL A 47 7.52 10.16 -6.07
C VAL A 47 7.40 10.06 -7.59
N GLU A 48 8.48 9.66 -8.26
CA GLU A 48 8.53 9.47 -9.71
C GLU A 48 7.66 8.27 -10.11
N ALA A 49 7.78 7.15 -9.40
CA ALA A 49 6.96 5.96 -9.65
C ALA A 49 5.45 6.24 -9.55
N ILE A 50 5.01 6.98 -8.51
CA ILE A 50 3.61 7.38 -8.38
C ILE A 50 3.20 8.33 -9.51
N ALA A 51 4.03 9.33 -9.86
CA ALA A 51 3.73 10.25 -10.95
C ALA A 51 3.57 9.51 -12.30
N ASP A 52 4.44 8.55 -12.60
CA ASP A 52 4.34 7.70 -13.78
C ASP A 52 3.02 6.91 -13.79
N PHE A 53 2.65 6.34 -12.66
CA PHE A 53 1.48 5.49 -12.54
C PHE A 53 0.16 6.27 -12.64
N VAL A 54 0.03 7.37 -11.90
CA VAL A 54 -1.27 8.04 -11.70
C VAL A 54 -1.39 9.39 -12.40
N ASN A 55 -0.29 9.91 -12.95
CA ASN A 55 -0.24 11.23 -13.55
C ASN A 55 0.54 11.27 -14.88
N GLN A 56 0.68 10.14 -15.58
CA GLN A 56 1.33 10.04 -16.89
C GLN A 56 2.79 10.55 -16.91
N GLY A 57 3.47 10.48 -15.77
CA GLY A 57 4.84 10.96 -15.58
C GLY A 57 4.96 12.47 -15.40
N GLU A 58 3.85 13.21 -15.42
CA GLU A 58 3.86 14.64 -15.12
C GLU A 58 4.05 14.87 -13.61
N PRO A 59 4.76 15.94 -13.20
CA PRO A 59 4.94 16.25 -11.78
C PRO A 59 3.61 16.41 -11.03
N LEU A 60 3.53 15.82 -9.85
CA LEU A 60 2.38 15.95 -8.97
C LEU A 60 2.23 17.40 -8.47
N ALA A 61 0.99 17.87 -8.33
CA ALA A 61 0.73 19.16 -7.71
C ALA A 61 1.28 19.18 -6.27
N LYS A 62 1.76 20.35 -5.83
CA LYS A 62 2.40 20.50 -4.51
C LYS A 62 1.52 20.00 -3.36
N GLU A 63 0.22 20.28 -3.39
CA GLU A 63 -0.73 19.81 -2.38
C GLU A 63 -0.78 18.27 -2.33
N VAL A 64 -0.82 17.60 -3.49
CA VAL A 64 -0.82 16.13 -3.58
C VAL A 64 0.50 15.58 -3.05
N GLN A 65 1.62 16.15 -3.47
CA GLN A 65 2.95 15.71 -3.03
C GLN A 65 3.12 15.82 -1.51
N GLU A 66 2.62 16.89 -0.89
CA GLU A 66 2.65 17.06 0.58
C GLU A 66 1.80 15.98 1.28
N GLN A 67 0.58 15.72 0.79
CA GLN A 67 -0.31 14.69 1.35
C GLN A 67 0.28 13.29 1.22
N LEU A 68 0.80 12.94 0.04
CA LEU A 68 1.43 11.64 -0.19
C LEU A 68 2.75 11.49 0.58
N GLY A 69 3.51 12.58 0.76
CA GLY A 69 4.68 12.58 1.61
C GLY A 69 4.35 12.28 3.08
N HIS A 70 3.24 12.82 3.59
CA HIS A 70 2.77 12.47 4.93
C HIS A 70 2.33 11.01 5.03
N LEU A 71 1.59 10.51 4.04
CA LEU A 71 1.20 9.10 3.95
C LEU A 71 2.43 8.18 3.93
N TYR A 72 3.41 8.46 3.08
CA TYR A 72 4.65 7.70 2.96
C TYR A 72 5.41 7.62 4.29
N ASN A 73 5.65 8.76 4.94
CA ASN A 73 6.38 8.79 6.21
C ASN A 73 5.67 7.99 7.30
N GLN A 74 4.34 8.08 7.35
CA GLN A 74 3.54 7.29 8.28
C GLN A 74 3.62 5.79 7.97
N THR A 75 3.48 5.40 6.70
CA THR A 75 3.62 3.99 6.27
C THR A 75 4.99 3.44 6.65
N CYS A 76 6.06 4.20 6.40
CA CYS A 76 7.42 3.82 6.80
C CYS A 76 7.54 3.63 8.32
N GLN A 77 7.03 4.58 9.10
CA GLN A 77 7.05 4.50 10.56
C GLN A 77 6.30 3.27 11.05
N GLN A 78 5.10 3.03 10.54
CA GLN A 78 4.30 1.87 10.90
C GLN A 78 5.08 0.58 10.58
N LEU A 79 5.55 0.39 9.35
CA LEU A 79 6.27 -0.83 8.96
C LEU A 79 7.52 -1.12 9.82
N VAL A 80 8.15 -0.12 10.43
CA VAL A 80 9.35 -0.28 11.27
C VAL A 80 9.06 -0.50 12.76
N GLU A 81 8.00 0.10 13.33
CA GLU A 81 7.83 0.19 14.79
C GLU A 81 7.46 -1.13 15.50
N SER A 82 6.67 -2.02 14.88
CA SER A 82 6.35 -3.35 15.43
C SER A 82 5.54 -4.20 14.46
N ASP A 83 5.55 -5.53 14.63
CA ASP A 83 4.49 -6.37 14.06
C ASP A 83 3.13 -5.83 14.54
N PHE A 84 2.14 -5.70 13.66
CA PHE A 84 0.79 -5.16 13.90
C PHE A 84 0.53 -3.63 13.85
N SER A 85 1.49 -2.80 13.45
CA SER A 85 1.33 -1.33 13.41
C SER A 85 0.80 -0.76 12.09
N LEU A 86 0.92 -1.49 10.97
CA LEU A 86 0.43 -1.02 9.67
C LEU A 86 -1.08 -0.86 9.72
N VAL A 87 -1.58 0.31 9.28
CA VAL A 87 -3.01 0.57 9.11
C VAL A 87 -3.27 0.83 7.63
N LEU A 88 -4.18 0.05 7.04
CA LEU A 88 -4.55 0.23 5.63
C LEU A 88 -5.37 1.52 5.46
N CYS A 89 -5.03 2.33 4.46
CA CYS A 89 -5.69 3.59 4.15
C CYS A 89 -6.97 3.30 3.35
N LEU A 90 -7.99 2.82 4.05
CA LEU A 90 -9.30 2.43 3.50
C LEU A 90 -10.39 3.43 3.94
N PRO A 91 -11.58 3.39 3.32
CA PRO A 91 -12.76 4.09 3.82
C PRO A 91 -13.10 3.69 5.26
N ASP A 92 -13.81 4.56 5.97
CA ASP A 92 -14.28 4.34 7.35
C ASP A 92 -15.16 3.08 7.45
N ASP A 93 -15.15 2.40 8.59
CA ASP A 93 -15.97 1.20 8.84
C ASP A 93 -17.48 1.45 8.70
N ALA A 94 -17.93 2.70 8.84
CA ALA A 94 -19.31 3.09 8.60
C ALA A 94 -19.66 3.28 7.10
N ALA A 95 -18.67 3.27 6.21
CA ALA A 95 -18.88 3.32 4.77
C ALA A 95 -19.52 2.02 4.26
N PRO A 96 -20.30 2.07 3.16
CA PRO A 96 -20.90 0.89 2.56
C PRO A 96 -19.86 -0.23 2.32
N ILE A 97 -20.23 -1.47 2.61
CA ILE A 97 -19.31 -2.63 2.52
C ILE A 97 -18.66 -2.75 1.13
N ASN A 98 -19.42 -2.48 0.06
CA ASN A 98 -18.91 -2.52 -1.31
C ASN A 98 -17.89 -1.40 -1.61
N GLU A 99 -18.00 -0.25 -0.95
CA GLU A 99 -17.02 0.83 -1.08
C GLU A 99 -15.69 0.46 -0.39
N ARG A 100 -15.76 -0.11 0.81
CA ARG A 100 -14.59 -0.65 1.52
C ARG A 100 -13.95 -1.82 0.78
N GLY A 101 -14.76 -2.75 0.26
CA GLY A 101 -14.29 -3.87 -0.56
C GLY A 101 -13.57 -3.39 -1.81
N GLN A 102 -14.15 -2.44 -2.54
CA GLN A 102 -13.52 -1.85 -3.73
C GLN A 102 -12.18 -1.19 -3.41
N ALA A 103 -12.11 -0.40 -2.33
CA ALA A 103 -10.85 0.22 -1.91
C ALA A 103 -9.78 -0.81 -1.52
N LEU A 104 -10.17 -1.95 -0.92
CA LEU A 104 -9.25 -3.05 -0.63
C LEU A 104 -8.70 -3.70 -1.92
N LEU A 105 -9.54 -3.89 -2.95
CA LEU A 105 -9.09 -4.39 -4.25
C LEU A 105 -8.05 -3.46 -4.87
N GLU A 106 -8.35 -2.16 -4.89
CA GLU A 106 -7.43 -1.12 -5.36
C GLU A 106 -6.11 -1.12 -4.57
N TRP A 107 -6.19 -1.28 -3.25
CA TRP A 107 -5.02 -1.39 -2.38
C TRP A 107 -4.15 -2.59 -2.77
N VAL A 108 -4.74 -3.77 -2.94
CA VAL A 108 -4.02 -5.00 -3.30
C VAL A 108 -3.42 -4.91 -4.70
N GLN A 109 -4.13 -4.33 -5.66
CA GLN A 109 -3.61 -4.07 -7.01
C GLN A 109 -2.42 -3.10 -6.98
N GLY A 110 -2.54 -2.01 -6.21
CA GLY A 110 -1.45 -1.09 -5.97
C GLY A 110 -0.23 -1.78 -5.35
N PHE A 111 -0.44 -2.62 -4.34
CA PHE A 111 0.64 -3.40 -3.72
C PHE A 111 1.37 -4.28 -4.72
N MET A 112 0.65 -5.07 -5.51
CA MET A 112 1.26 -5.94 -6.51
C MET A 112 2.07 -5.15 -7.55
N LEU A 113 1.54 -4.00 -7.98
CA LEU A 113 2.25 -3.10 -8.90
C LEU A 113 3.56 -2.60 -8.28
N GLY A 114 3.50 -2.02 -7.09
CA GLY A 114 4.66 -1.46 -6.40
C GLY A 114 5.73 -2.52 -6.10
N PHE A 115 5.30 -3.71 -5.68
CA PHE A 115 6.18 -4.84 -5.39
C PHE A 115 6.95 -5.27 -6.65
N GLY A 116 6.26 -5.38 -7.79
CA GLY A 116 6.87 -5.76 -9.07
C GLY A 116 7.90 -4.76 -9.61
N LEU A 117 7.91 -3.50 -9.14
CA LEU A 117 8.93 -2.52 -9.53
C LEU A 117 10.29 -2.79 -8.90
N PHE A 118 10.31 -3.37 -7.69
CA PHE A 118 11.55 -3.60 -6.91
C PHE A 118 11.93 -5.07 -6.79
N GLN A 119 11.03 -6.00 -7.12
CA GLN A 119 11.30 -7.43 -7.08
C GLN A 119 11.07 -8.09 -8.43
N ASP A 120 12.14 -8.15 -9.23
CA ASP A 120 12.14 -8.70 -10.60
C ASP A 120 12.34 -10.24 -10.64
N ASP A 121 12.77 -10.84 -9.54
CA ASP A 121 13.08 -12.26 -9.43
C ASP A 121 12.40 -12.90 -8.22
N LEU A 122 11.12 -13.23 -8.39
CA LEU A 122 10.33 -13.93 -7.39
C LEU A 122 10.94 -15.28 -6.96
N THR A 123 11.87 -15.87 -7.71
CA THR A 123 12.46 -17.17 -7.31
C THR A 123 13.20 -17.06 -5.98
N LYS A 124 13.70 -15.87 -5.63
CA LYS A 124 14.41 -15.58 -4.39
C LYS A 124 13.51 -15.36 -3.17
N CYS A 125 12.21 -15.10 -3.37
CA CYS A 125 11.26 -14.93 -2.28
C CYS A 125 10.97 -16.28 -1.58
N SER A 126 10.65 -16.23 -0.29
CA SER A 126 10.18 -17.41 0.45
C SER A 126 8.89 -17.99 -0.12
N PRO A 127 8.54 -19.23 0.25
CA PRO A 127 7.23 -19.80 -0.03
C PRO A 127 6.08 -18.91 0.50
N ASP A 128 6.24 -18.36 1.71
CA ASP A 128 5.18 -17.59 2.37
C ASP A 128 4.91 -16.27 1.64
N VAL A 129 5.95 -15.58 1.15
CA VAL A 129 5.78 -14.39 0.30
C VAL A 129 5.13 -14.74 -1.04
N LYS A 130 5.49 -15.87 -1.65
CA LYS A 130 4.87 -16.32 -2.91
C LYS A 130 3.39 -16.63 -2.72
N GLU A 131 3.04 -17.32 -1.64
CA GLU A 131 1.64 -17.62 -1.28
C GLU A 131 0.84 -16.33 -1.07
N ALA A 132 1.40 -15.37 -0.32
CA ALA A 132 0.77 -14.06 -0.14
C ALA A 132 0.50 -13.33 -1.48
N LEU A 133 1.47 -13.35 -2.40
CA LEU A 133 1.32 -12.73 -3.73
C LEU A 133 0.29 -13.46 -4.61
N GLU A 134 0.24 -14.79 -4.53
CA GLU A 134 -0.79 -15.59 -5.22
C GLU A 134 -2.18 -15.27 -4.68
N ASP A 135 -2.35 -15.21 -3.36
CA ASP A 135 -3.62 -14.84 -2.73
C ASP A 135 -4.03 -13.41 -3.08
N PHE A 136 -3.09 -12.47 -3.10
CA PHE A 136 -3.34 -11.09 -3.53
C PHE A 136 -3.82 -11.04 -4.99
N ALA A 137 -3.27 -11.88 -5.86
CA ALA A 137 -3.71 -11.98 -7.24
C ALA A 137 -5.13 -12.56 -7.38
N GLU A 138 -5.55 -13.46 -6.48
CA GLU A 138 -6.93 -13.95 -6.43
C GLU A 138 -7.89 -12.91 -5.84
N ILE A 139 -7.51 -12.23 -4.74
CA ILE A 139 -8.30 -11.14 -4.15
C ILE A 139 -8.54 -10.05 -5.19
N ALA A 140 -7.50 -9.60 -5.89
CA ALA A 140 -7.59 -8.55 -6.90
C ALA A 140 -8.49 -8.87 -8.11
N ARG A 141 -8.90 -10.14 -8.28
CA ARG A 141 -9.84 -10.58 -9.33
C ARG A 141 -11.28 -10.70 -8.84
N MET A 142 -11.54 -10.49 -7.55
CA MET A 142 -12.91 -10.46 -7.04
C MET A 142 -13.64 -9.26 -7.63
N ASP A 143 -14.79 -9.50 -8.24
CA ASP A 143 -15.65 -8.49 -8.90
C ASP A 143 -17.13 -8.68 -8.48
N GLU A 144 -17.37 -9.45 -7.42
CA GLU A 144 -18.72 -9.73 -6.93
C GLU A 144 -19.11 -8.72 -5.85
N GLU A 145 -20.28 -8.11 -6.02
CA GLU A 145 -20.87 -7.24 -5.00
C GLU A 145 -21.15 -8.05 -3.72
N MET A 146 -20.65 -7.54 -2.60
CA MET A 146 -20.90 -8.09 -1.27
C MET A 146 -22.30 -7.70 -0.82
N ALA A 147 -23.05 -8.66 -0.30
CA ALA A 147 -24.33 -8.37 0.33
C ALA A 147 -24.12 -7.71 1.71
N GLU A 148 -25.10 -6.92 2.13
CA GLU A 148 -25.12 -6.39 3.50
C GLU A 148 -25.39 -7.51 4.51
N GLY A 149 -24.71 -7.46 5.66
CA GLY A 149 -24.94 -8.38 6.77
C GLY A 149 -23.67 -8.65 7.59
N GLU A 150 -23.85 -9.04 8.86
CA GLU A 150 -22.75 -9.28 9.79
C GLU A 150 -21.74 -10.34 9.28
N GLU A 151 -22.22 -11.35 8.55
CA GLU A 151 -21.37 -12.39 7.95
C GLU A 151 -20.39 -11.83 6.91
N PHE A 152 -20.88 -10.97 6.01
CA PHE A 152 -20.03 -10.35 4.97
C PHE A 152 -19.11 -9.28 5.55
N GLU A 153 -19.58 -8.52 6.55
CA GLU A 153 -18.75 -7.56 7.29
C GLU A 153 -17.59 -8.26 7.99
N GLN A 154 -17.86 -9.40 8.65
CA GLN A 154 -16.82 -10.20 9.27
C GLN A 154 -15.84 -10.77 8.24
N ALA A 155 -16.34 -11.29 7.11
CA ALA A 155 -15.49 -11.79 6.03
C ALA A 155 -14.57 -10.71 5.47
N LEU A 156 -15.09 -9.50 5.21
CA LEU A 156 -14.28 -8.38 4.74
C LEU A 156 -13.20 -8.00 5.76
N PHE A 157 -13.56 -7.92 7.04
CA PHE A 157 -12.60 -7.63 8.11
C PHE A 157 -11.46 -8.67 8.17
N GLU A 158 -11.78 -9.96 8.04
CA GLU A 158 -10.78 -11.03 8.01
C GLU A 158 -9.84 -10.91 6.81
N VAL A 159 -10.36 -10.55 5.62
CA VAL A 159 -9.53 -10.33 4.42
C VAL A 159 -8.66 -9.07 4.57
N ILE A 160 -9.19 -7.98 5.14
CA ILE A 160 -8.41 -6.77 5.43
C ILE A 160 -7.23 -7.10 6.34
N GLU A 161 -7.47 -7.85 7.42
CA GLU A 161 -6.42 -8.26 8.34
C GLU A 161 -5.40 -9.20 7.68
N TYR A 162 -5.85 -10.13 6.84
CA TYR A 162 -4.97 -10.98 6.06
C TYR A 162 -4.04 -10.16 5.16
N VAL A 163 -4.60 -9.24 4.35
CA VAL A 163 -3.84 -8.35 3.47
C VAL A 163 -2.82 -7.53 4.25
N ARG A 164 -3.23 -6.98 5.39
CA ARG A 164 -2.37 -6.18 6.28
C ARG A 164 -1.18 -7.00 6.78
N VAL A 165 -1.41 -8.21 7.29
CA VAL A 165 -0.35 -9.08 7.82
C VAL A 165 0.57 -9.58 6.71
N SER A 166 0.03 -9.97 5.55
CA SER A 166 0.81 -10.44 4.40
C SER A 166 1.70 -9.34 3.81
N ALA A 167 1.23 -8.08 3.79
CA ALA A 167 2.05 -6.94 3.39
C ALA A 167 3.22 -6.69 4.37
N MET A 168 2.95 -6.80 5.68
CA MET A 168 4.00 -6.71 6.70
C MET A 168 5.00 -7.86 6.61
N LEU A 169 4.54 -9.08 6.32
CA LEU A 169 5.41 -10.23 6.05
C LEU A 169 6.38 -9.94 4.90
N CYS A 170 5.87 -9.44 3.77
CA CYS A 170 6.70 -9.08 2.63
C CYS A 170 7.77 -8.05 3.01
N PHE A 171 7.39 -6.99 3.73
CA PHE A 171 8.33 -5.99 4.22
C PHE A 171 9.35 -6.55 5.20
N ASN A 172 8.94 -7.39 6.16
CA ASN A 172 9.85 -7.97 7.14
C ASN A 172 10.89 -8.92 6.50
N GLU A 173 10.54 -9.56 5.38
CA GLU A 173 11.45 -10.48 4.70
C GLU A 173 12.38 -9.79 3.68
N LEU A 174 11.85 -8.81 2.94
CA LEU A 174 12.53 -8.23 1.77
C LEU A 174 12.79 -6.72 1.90
N GLY A 175 12.06 -6.05 2.79
CA GLY A 175 12.23 -4.64 3.08
C GLY A 175 13.58 -4.36 3.71
N GLN A 176 14.06 -3.13 3.55
CA GLN A 176 15.32 -2.71 4.14
C GLN A 176 15.07 -2.09 5.51
N SER A 177 15.48 -2.76 6.58
CA SER A 177 15.46 -2.14 7.90
C SER A 177 16.49 -1.00 7.99
N PRO A 178 16.26 0.02 8.84
CA PRO A 178 17.25 1.07 9.09
C PRO A 178 18.61 0.52 9.57
N GLU A 179 18.64 -0.67 10.18
CA GLU A 179 19.87 -1.31 10.67
C GLU A 179 20.68 -1.98 9.54
N GLU A 180 20.01 -2.56 8.56
CA GLU A 180 20.64 -3.15 7.37
C GLU A 180 21.20 -2.08 6.43
N GLN A 181 20.55 -0.92 6.35
CA GLN A 181 21.02 0.23 5.56
C GLN A 181 22.31 0.84 6.12
N GLN A 182 22.51 0.83 7.44
CA GLN A 182 23.75 1.30 8.07
C GLN A 182 24.92 0.34 7.88
N SER A 183 24.63 -0.93 7.58
CA SER A 183 25.62 -2.00 7.46
C SER A 183 26.19 -2.14 6.04
N GLN A 184 25.55 -1.53 5.03
CA GLN A 184 26.08 -1.50 3.67
C GLN A 184 27.12 -0.36 3.51
N PRO A 185 28.37 -0.64 3.11
CA PRO A 185 29.34 0.41 2.87
C PRO A 185 28.88 1.25 1.68
N LYS A 186 28.66 2.56 1.91
CA LYS A 186 28.39 3.54 0.85
C LYS A 186 29.47 3.40 -0.23
N THR A 187 29.13 2.77 -1.34
CA THR A 187 30.03 2.67 -2.48
C THR A 187 29.94 4.02 -3.18
N VAL A 188 30.87 4.92 -2.84
CA VAL A 188 30.99 6.22 -3.49
C VAL A 188 31.46 5.97 -4.92
N HIS A 189 30.60 6.25 -5.91
CA HIS A 189 31.00 6.41 -7.31
C HIS A 189 31.26 7.87 -7.63
#